data_AF-A0A927IH14-F1
#
_entry.id   AF-A0A927IH14-F1
#
_cell.length_a   1.000
_cell.length_b   1.000
_cell.length_c   1.000
_cell.angle_alpha   90.00
_cell.angle_beta   90.00
_cell.angle_gamma   90.00
#
_symmetry.space_group_name_H-M   'P 1'
#
loop_
_entity.id
_entity.type
_entity.pdbx_description
1 polymer ?
#
loop_
_entity_poly.entity_id
_entity_poly.type
_entity_poly.pdbx_seq_one_letter_code
_entity_poly.pdbx_strand_id
1 'polypeptide(L)'
;MDILSINDLLDALEEHGPEKVIKATRKKPISSFALRSLYSEYADNEEYLLFLAQYPLLPSELAQSIAADLKTKQVAIATALASNPRTPAQSLGLLATHSSASVRIAVANNPNLSPKECQTLAQDEAPFARAAIAQNPSLPNYLQFILATDDEPAVKIALAGRENLDGDVAHCLSRDSSALVKAALLQNKYLDPELFQMWADSDDEVLQSLIQRRADKFPASVRNSLRYSPHPSVRFPALDSSPLSLPEMLWLAESDTIEDRVHLAQKPDLPAAIQRILAQDTSAKVRRYLAASASIQQDIAERVATSHDLQACIALAKNPKASPELLNELCLHSDPQVATLVAYRDDLSDHHWDLLINQRSDNTVAEHIAFQAIDYPDIEATVAERFATSPNPSLRAFAAAAFDIPPAALATLSHDICEKVRESVASNPNVPEPQLRELCYDENQDIANAAEKTIALRLQAANTPQKTQTFQKTETAARQSGARKTILKNILSFFKE
;
A
#
# COMPACT_ATOMS: atom_id res chain seq x y z
N MET A 1 37.65 5.95 50.67
CA MET A 1 37.50 5.67 52.11
C MET A 1 38.29 4.41 52.42
N ASP A 2 39.07 4.40 53.50
CA ASP A 2 39.63 3.17 54.06
C ASP A 2 38.71 2.77 55.21
N ILE A 3 37.93 1.71 55.02
CA ILE A 3 36.98 1.22 56.02
C ILE A 3 37.53 -0.10 56.55
N LEU A 4 38.21 -0.03 57.70
CA LEU A 4 38.92 -1.14 58.30
C LEU A 4 38.19 -1.70 59.54
N SER A 5 37.42 -0.86 60.23
CA SER A 5 36.62 -1.22 61.41
C SER A 5 35.12 -1.02 61.19
N ILE A 6 34.29 -1.52 62.12
CA ILE A 6 32.85 -1.29 62.12
C ILE A 6 32.51 0.19 62.36
N ASN A 7 33.25 0.88 63.22
CA ASN A 7 32.99 2.30 63.52
C ASN A 7 33.20 3.17 62.28
N ASP A 8 34.29 2.93 61.53
CA ASP A 8 34.54 3.64 60.27
C ASP A 8 33.41 3.40 59.24
N LEU A 9 32.79 2.22 59.28
CA LEU A 9 31.69 1.85 58.39
C LEU A 9 30.39 2.56 58.79
N LEU A 10 30.07 2.58 60.09
CA LEU A 10 28.88 3.26 60.61
C LEU A 10 28.96 4.77 60.37
N ASP A 11 30.10 5.40 60.68
CA ASP A 11 30.33 6.82 60.44
C ASP A 11 30.15 7.17 58.94
N ALA A 12 30.71 6.34 58.05
CA ALA A 12 30.58 6.52 56.61
C ALA A 12 29.13 6.35 56.12
N LEU A 13 28.38 5.41 56.70
CA LEU A 13 26.98 5.18 56.36
C LEU A 13 26.09 6.33 56.81
N GLU A 14 26.33 6.87 58.01
CA GLU A 14 25.58 8.02 58.55
C GLU A 14 25.90 9.31 57.79
N GLU A 15 27.17 9.57 57.49
CA GLU A 15 27.59 10.83 56.85
C GLU A 15 27.23 10.90 55.35
N HIS A 16 27.31 9.77 54.65
CA HIS A 16 27.22 9.76 53.19
C HIS A 16 26.05 8.95 52.63
N GLY A 17 25.46 8.07 53.43
CA GLY A 17 24.41 7.15 53.00
C GLY A 17 24.93 5.93 52.22
N PRO A 18 24.14 4.85 52.17
CA PRO A 18 24.57 3.53 51.70
C PRO A 18 25.05 3.53 50.24
N GLU A 19 24.34 4.21 49.33
CA GLU A 19 24.70 4.24 47.91
C GLU A 19 26.06 4.89 47.64
N LYS A 20 26.37 5.98 48.36
CA LYS A 20 27.65 6.70 48.19
C LYS A 20 28.80 5.88 48.75
N VAL A 21 28.59 5.19 49.87
CA VAL A 21 29.58 4.28 50.46
C VAL A 21 29.90 3.15 49.49
N ILE A 22 28.90 2.46 48.93
CA ILE A 22 29.12 1.39 47.93
C ILE A 22 29.94 1.88 46.73
N LYS A 23 29.65 3.09 46.23
CA LYS A 23 30.42 3.70 45.12
C LYS A 23 31.87 4.02 45.52
N ALA A 24 32.07 4.56 46.73
CA ALA A 24 33.39 4.93 47.24
C ALA A 24 34.29 3.71 47.52
N THR A 25 33.72 2.56 47.83
CA THR A 25 34.44 1.32 48.19
C THR A 25 34.64 0.35 47.02
N ARG A 26 34.37 0.78 45.78
CA ARG A 26 34.63 -0.07 44.59
C ARG A 26 36.11 -0.36 44.35
N LYS A 27 36.99 0.60 44.65
CA LYS A 27 38.45 0.47 44.44
C LYS A 27 39.17 -0.14 45.65
N LYS A 28 38.69 0.18 46.86
CA LYS A 28 39.19 -0.36 48.13
C LYS A 28 38.02 -1.05 48.83
N PRO A 29 37.99 -2.40 48.83
CA PRO A 29 36.88 -3.14 49.41
C PRO A 29 36.84 -2.95 50.92
N ILE A 30 35.63 -2.92 51.47
CA ILE A 30 35.38 -2.95 52.90
C ILE A 30 35.91 -4.26 53.47
N SER A 31 36.56 -4.20 54.63
CA SER A 31 37.02 -5.39 55.35
C SER A 31 35.87 -6.36 55.63
N SER A 32 36.07 -7.66 55.35
CA SER A 32 35.11 -8.71 55.70
C SER A 32 34.80 -8.73 57.20
N PHE A 33 35.74 -8.29 58.04
CA PHE A 33 35.51 -8.14 59.48
C PHE A 33 34.44 -7.08 59.76
N ALA A 34 34.56 -5.89 59.18
CA ALA A 34 33.59 -4.81 59.36
C ALA A 34 32.18 -5.21 58.88
N LEU A 35 32.08 -5.92 57.75
CA LEU A 35 30.80 -6.43 57.24
C LEU A 35 30.18 -7.48 58.17
N ARG A 36 30.99 -8.39 58.73
CA ARG A 36 30.55 -9.40 59.71
C ARG A 36 30.08 -8.76 61.01
N SER A 37 30.84 -7.81 61.53
CA SER A 37 30.49 -7.08 62.75
C SER A 37 29.18 -6.30 62.57
N LEU A 38 28.99 -5.64 61.42
CA LEU A 38 27.74 -4.94 61.10
C LEU A 38 26.54 -5.90 61.13
N TYR A 39 26.68 -7.10 60.56
CA TYR A 39 25.63 -8.10 60.59
C TYR A 39 25.37 -8.63 62.01
N SER A 40 26.42 -8.97 62.77
CA SER A 40 26.25 -9.56 64.11
C SER A 40 25.67 -8.60 65.13
N GLU A 41 26.01 -7.30 65.05
CA GLU A 41 25.60 -6.29 66.03
C GLU A 41 24.27 -5.63 65.66
N TYR A 42 23.93 -5.56 64.36
CA TYR A 42 22.75 -4.83 63.86
C TYR A 42 21.88 -5.64 62.89
N ALA A 43 21.75 -6.96 63.12
CA ALA A 43 20.93 -7.85 62.29
C ALA A 43 19.47 -7.41 62.15
N ASP A 44 18.90 -6.70 63.13
CA ASP A 44 17.51 -6.23 63.08
C ASP A 44 17.31 -4.93 62.30
N ASN A 45 18.39 -4.21 61.93
CA ASN A 45 18.29 -2.96 61.20
C ASN A 45 18.16 -3.22 59.69
N GLU A 46 16.96 -2.96 59.15
CA GLU A 46 16.65 -3.20 57.73
C GLU A 46 17.50 -2.36 56.77
N GLU A 47 17.90 -1.14 57.15
CA GLU A 47 18.73 -0.29 56.29
C GLU A 47 20.15 -0.86 56.12
N TYR A 48 20.73 -1.37 57.21
CA TYR A 48 22.06 -1.98 57.18
C TYR A 48 22.03 -3.35 56.50
N LEU A 49 20.98 -4.15 56.70
CA LEU A 49 20.78 -5.39 55.96
C LEU A 49 20.65 -5.13 54.45
N LEU A 50 19.90 -4.09 54.06
CA LEU A 50 19.75 -3.70 52.67
C LEU A 50 21.11 -3.27 52.08
N PHE A 51 21.89 -2.48 52.81
CA PHE A 51 23.25 -2.13 52.42
C PHE A 51 24.13 -3.36 52.20
N LEU A 52 24.13 -4.32 53.15
CA LEU A 52 24.89 -5.56 53.04
C LEU A 52 24.47 -6.36 51.79
N ALA A 53 23.17 -6.51 51.56
CA ALA A 53 22.65 -7.23 50.39
C ALA A 53 23.04 -6.58 49.05
N GLN A 54 23.10 -5.24 49.00
CA GLN A 54 23.51 -4.48 47.82
C GLN A 54 25.03 -4.45 47.61
N TYR A 55 25.83 -4.84 48.60
CA TYR A 55 27.28 -4.74 48.53
C TYR A 55 27.87 -5.78 47.55
N PRO A 56 28.54 -5.38 46.46
CA PRO A 56 28.95 -6.30 45.38
C PRO A 56 29.96 -7.38 45.78
N LEU A 57 30.69 -7.18 46.89
CA LEU A 57 31.74 -8.09 47.37
C LEU A 57 31.34 -8.75 48.69
N LEU A 58 30.03 -8.92 48.92
CA LEU A 58 29.49 -9.59 50.09
C LEU A 58 30.08 -11.01 50.22
N PRO A 59 30.68 -11.36 51.39
CA PRO A 59 31.17 -12.71 51.62
C PRO A 59 30.05 -13.75 51.51
N SER A 60 30.29 -14.88 50.84
CA SER A 60 29.26 -15.89 50.57
C SER A 60 28.63 -16.48 51.84
N GLU A 61 29.42 -16.68 52.91
CA GLU A 61 28.93 -17.12 54.22
C GLU A 61 27.89 -16.14 54.79
N LEU A 62 28.12 -14.84 54.62
CA LEU A 62 27.25 -13.78 55.13
C LEU A 62 26.00 -13.60 54.27
N ALA A 63 26.15 -13.76 52.95
CA ALA A 63 25.00 -13.86 52.03
C ALA A 63 24.10 -15.06 52.39
N GLN A 64 24.68 -16.16 52.87
CA GLN A 64 23.95 -17.34 53.31
C GLN A 64 23.25 -17.14 54.65
N SER A 65 23.89 -16.50 55.62
CA SER A 65 23.25 -16.19 56.90
C SER A 65 22.09 -15.21 56.70
N ILE A 66 22.30 -14.12 55.93
CA ILE A 66 21.22 -13.17 55.60
C ILE A 66 20.07 -13.93 54.93
N ALA A 67 20.35 -14.78 53.93
CA ALA A 67 19.30 -15.52 53.23
C ALA A 67 18.48 -16.45 54.14
N ALA A 68 19.12 -17.07 55.13
CA ALA A 68 18.47 -17.97 56.08
C ALA A 68 17.62 -17.23 57.12
N ASP A 69 18.07 -16.05 57.55
CA ASP A 69 17.43 -15.24 58.60
C ASP A 69 16.35 -14.28 58.06
N LEU A 70 16.22 -14.17 56.73
CA LEU A 70 15.26 -13.29 56.06
C LEU A 70 13.80 -13.61 56.42
N LYS A 71 13.08 -12.59 56.86
CA LYS A 71 11.62 -12.66 57.08
C LYS A 71 10.89 -12.50 55.74
N THR A 72 9.74 -13.14 55.57
CA THR A 72 8.94 -13.10 54.33
C THR A 72 8.52 -11.70 53.86
N LYS A 73 8.45 -10.72 54.77
CA LYS A 73 8.13 -9.31 54.46
C LYS A 73 9.32 -8.51 53.92
N GLN A 74 10.55 -8.99 54.09
CA GLN A 74 11.78 -8.27 53.73
C GLN A 74 12.14 -8.41 52.25
N VAL A 75 11.17 -8.07 51.38
CA VAL A 75 11.25 -8.24 49.92
C VAL A 75 12.38 -7.41 49.31
N ALA A 76 12.64 -6.21 49.82
CA ALA A 76 13.69 -5.33 49.29
C ALA A 76 15.10 -5.93 49.49
N ILE A 77 15.35 -6.48 50.69
CA ILE A 77 16.63 -7.10 51.04
C ILE A 77 16.81 -8.40 50.24
N ALA A 78 15.77 -9.23 50.16
CA ALA A 78 15.76 -10.46 49.37
C ALA A 78 16.04 -10.18 47.87
N THR A 79 15.41 -9.15 47.30
CA THR A 79 15.62 -8.72 45.91
C THR A 79 17.06 -8.23 45.68
N ALA A 80 17.60 -7.44 46.61
CA ALA A 80 18.97 -6.95 46.52
C ALA A 80 19.99 -8.11 46.58
N LEU A 81 19.78 -9.07 47.48
CA LEU A 81 20.62 -10.25 47.60
C LEU A 81 20.53 -11.14 46.36
N ALA A 82 19.33 -11.34 45.82
CA ALA A 82 19.12 -12.10 44.58
C ALA A 82 19.79 -11.46 43.36
N SER A 83 19.81 -10.13 43.29
CA SER A 83 20.43 -9.38 42.19
C SER A 83 21.95 -9.35 42.25
N ASN A 84 22.55 -9.73 43.39
CA ASN A 84 23.98 -9.67 43.57
C ASN A 84 24.66 -10.84 42.82
N PRO A 85 25.56 -10.56 41.85
CA PRO A 85 26.18 -11.61 41.04
C PRO A 85 27.00 -12.62 41.85
N ARG A 86 27.43 -12.30 43.07
CA ARG A 86 28.26 -13.20 43.90
C ARG A 86 27.48 -14.01 44.93
N THR A 87 26.15 -13.91 44.91
CA THR A 87 25.30 -14.68 45.81
C THR A 87 25.48 -16.18 45.55
N PRO A 88 25.75 -16.98 46.60
CA PRO A 88 26.01 -18.41 46.41
C PRO A 88 24.72 -19.15 46.00
N ALA A 89 24.88 -20.23 45.23
CA ALA A 89 23.78 -21.04 44.71
C ALA A 89 22.82 -21.52 45.81
N GLN A 90 23.33 -21.87 47.01
CA GLN A 90 22.48 -22.29 48.13
C GLN A 90 21.51 -21.18 48.58
N SER A 91 21.96 -19.91 48.63
CA SER A 91 21.09 -18.77 48.92
C SER A 91 20.10 -18.52 47.78
N LEU A 92 20.56 -18.62 46.52
CA LEU A 92 19.68 -18.48 45.35
C LEU A 92 18.59 -19.55 45.33
N GLY A 93 18.88 -20.79 45.73
CA GLY A 93 17.92 -21.86 45.85
C GLY A 93 16.81 -21.57 46.88
N LEU A 94 17.14 -20.94 48.01
CA LEU A 94 16.13 -20.48 48.99
C LEU A 94 15.27 -19.35 48.42
N LEU A 95 15.92 -18.36 47.80
CA LEU A 95 15.26 -17.18 47.22
C LEU A 95 14.41 -17.53 45.98
N ALA A 96 14.75 -18.58 45.24
CA ALA A 96 13.99 -19.08 44.09
C ALA A 96 12.59 -19.58 44.50
N THR A 97 12.41 -20.01 45.74
CA THR A 97 11.11 -20.45 46.30
C THR A 97 10.40 -19.37 47.11
N HIS A 98 10.88 -18.12 47.06
CA HIS A 98 10.32 -17.02 47.86
C HIS A 98 8.90 -16.67 47.41
N SER A 99 8.03 -16.27 48.35
CA SER A 99 6.61 -15.98 48.08
C SER A 99 6.40 -14.81 47.11
N SER A 100 7.26 -13.80 47.17
CA SER A 100 7.23 -12.63 46.27
C SER A 100 7.82 -12.95 44.90
N ALA A 101 7.04 -12.74 43.84
CA ALA A 101 7.47 -12.89 42.45
C ALA A 101 8.64 -11.95 42.09
N SER A 102 8.71 -10.74 42.65
CA SER A 102 9.81 -9.79 42.39
C SER A 102 11.17 -10.35 42.80
N VAL A 103 11.23 -11.09 43.91
CA VAL A 103 12.46 -11.76 44.35
C VAL A 103 12.83 -12.86 43.38
N ARG A 104 11.86 -13.70 42.97
CA ARG A 104 12.10 -14.80 42.02
C ARG A 104 12.56 -14.29 40.65
N ILE A 105 12.03 -13.16 40.18
CA ILE A 105 12.49 -12.48 38.96
C ILE A 105 13.94 -11.99 39.11
N ALA A 106 14.31 -11.44 40.27
CA ALA A 106 15.69 -11.03 40.52
C ALA A 106 16.65 -12.23 40.55
N VAL A 107 16.23 -13.36 41.15
CA VAL A 107 17.00 -14.62 41.11
C VAL A 107 17.16 -15.09 39.67
N ALA A 108 16.09 -15.08 38.87
CA ALA A 108 16.10 -15.50 37.48
C ALA A 108 17.04 -14.69 36.58
N ASN A 109 17.35 -13.43 36.93
CA ASN A 109 18.32 -12.60 36.21
C ASN A 109 19.77 -12.80 36.68
N ASN A 110 20.01 -13.61 37.71
CA ASN A 110 21.36 -13.81 38.25
C ASN A 110 22.17 -14.74 37.33
N PRO A 111 23.39 -14.37 36.90
CA PRO A 111 24.20 -15.23 36.04
C PRO A 111 24.67 -16.53 36.71
N ASN A 112 24.68 -16.62 38.05
CA ASN A 112 25.26 -17.74 38.79
C ASN A 112 24.21 -18.76 39.28
N LEU A 113 23.24 -19.09 38.44
CA LEU A 113 22.23 -20.11 38.75
C LEU A 113 22.71 -21.53 38.47
N SER A 114 22.35 -22.45 39.35
CA SER A 114 22.53 -23.89 39.11
C SER A 114 21.44 -24.44 38.17
N PRO A 115 21.68 -25.55 37.46
CA PRO A 115 20.65 -26.18 36.61
C PRO A 115 19.35 -26.52 37.35
N LYS A 116 19.46 -26.84 38.66
CA LYS A 116 18.32 -27.11 39.53
C LYS A 116 17.50 -25.85 39.78
N GLU A 117 18.15 -24.73 40.06
CA GLU A 117 17.46 -23.42 40.23
C GLU A 117 16.81 -22.97 38.92
N CYS A 118 17.49 -23.11 37.79
CA CYS A 118 16.93 -22.82 36.48
C CYS A 118 15.66 -23.65 36.21
N GLN A 119 15.66 -24.93 36.59
CA GLN A 119 14.50 -25.80 36.42
C GLN A 119 13.31 -25.35 37.28
N THR A 120 13.55 -24.98 38.54
CA THR A 120 12.49 -24.46 39.42
C THR A 120 11.88 -23.18 38.84
N LEU A 121 12.70 -22.24 38.36
CA LEU A 121 12.25 -20.97 37.82
C LEU A 121 11.61 -21.10 36.42
N ALA A 122 12.00 -22.10 35.63
CA ALA A 122 11.36 -22.40 34.35
C ALA A 122 9.93 -22.93 34.51
N GLN A 123 9.58 -23.45 35.71
CA GLN A 123 8.25 -23.93 36.05
C GLN A 123 7.52 -22.99 37.03
N ASP A 124 8.02 -21.76 37.21
CA ASP A 124 7.43 -20.79 38.14
C ASP A 124 6.01 -20.42 37.73
N GLU A 125 5.12 -20.17 38.69
CA GLU A 125 3.76 -19.72 38.42
C GLU A 125 3.73 -18.35 37.74
N ALA A 126 4.68 -17.47 38.06
CA ALA A 126 4.74 -16.10 37.53
C ALA A 126 5.38 -16.08 36.13
N PRO A 127 4.65 -15.67 35.07
CA PRO A 127 5.21 -15.67 33.72
C PRO A 127 6.40 -14.73 33.53
N PHE A 128 6.45 -13.62 34.29
CA PHE A 128 7.60 -12.71 34.28
C PHE A 128 8.88 -13.35 34.82
N ALA A 129 8.78 -14.29 35.78
CA ALA A 129 9.95 -15.04 36.26
C ALA A 129 10.43 -16.04 35.20
N ARG A 130 9.48 -16.73 34.54
CA ARG A 130 9.78 -17.62 33.39
C ARG A 130 10.41 -16.87 32.21
N ALA A 131 9.93 -15.66 31.91
CA ALA A 131 10.50 -14.80 30.88
C ALA A 131 11.90 -14.28 31.24
N ALA A 132 12.15 -13.96 32.51
CA ALA A 132 13.46 -13.56 32.99
C ALA A 132 14.50 -14.69 32.85
N ILE A 133 14.14 -15.92 33.25
CA ILE A 133 15.06 -17.06 33.13
C ILE A 133 15.30 -17.44 31.66
N ALA A 134 14.34 -17.20 30.75
CA ALA A 134 14.51 -17.44 29.31
C ALA A 134 15.69 -16.66 28.70
N GLN A 135 15.95 -15.45 29.23
CA GLN A 135 17.04 -14.56 28.82
C GLN A 135 18.35 -14.81 29.60
N ASN A 136 18.33 -15.69 30.60
CA ASN A 136 19.50 -15.96 31.40
C ASN A 136 20.57 -16.75 30.60
N PRO A 137 21.84 -16.30 30.58
CA PRO A 137 22.93 -17.01 29.90
C PRO A 137 23.17 -18.44 30.40
N SER A 138 22.84 -18.71 31.66
CA SER A 138 23.06 -20.00 32.33
C SER A 138 21.92 -21.00 32.13
N LEU A 139 20.90 -20.66 31.34
CA LEU A 139 19.80 -21.57 31.03
C LEU A 139 20.27 -22.72 30.11
N PRO A 140 20.20 -23.99 30.56
CA PRO A 140 20.55 -25.16 29.75
C PRO A 140 19.61 -25.38 28.55
N ASN A 141 20.12 -25.97 27.46
CA ASN A 141 19.36 -26.21 26.22
C ASN A 141 18.08 -27.03 26.43
N TYR A 142 18.10 -28.07 27.27
CA TYR A 142 16.89 -28.88 27.50
C TYR A 142 15.76 -28.08 28.17
N LEU A 143 16.07 -27.03 28.94
CA LEU A 143 15.06 -26.14 29.51
C LEU A 143 14.56 -25.09 28.49
N GLN A 144 15.36 -24.76 27.46
CA GLN A 144 14.89 -23.92 26.36
C GLN A 144 13.69 -24.58 25.65
N PHE A 145 13.73 -25.89 25.43
CA PHE A 145 12.58 -26.62 24.86
C PHE A 145 11.31 -26.52 25.72
N ILE A 146 11.45 -26.59 27.04
CA ILE A 146 10.31 -26.45 27.95
C ILE A 146 9.69 -25.05 27.81
N LEU A 147 10.52 -24.01 27.81
CA LEU A 147 10.07 -22.61 27.67
C LEU A 147 9.55 -22.29 26.26
N ALA A 148 9.98 -23.03 25.23
CA ALA A 148 9.46 -22.87 23.88
C ALA A 148 8.01 -23.34 23.73
N THR A 149 7.60 -24.29 24.57
CA THR A 149 6.22 -24.78 24.67
C THR A 149 5.38 -24.05 25.71
N ASP A 150 5.89 -22.94 26.27
CA ASP A 150 5.16 -22.16 27.29
C ASP A 150 3.89 -21.53 26.68
N ASP A 151 2.82 -21.53 27.47
CA ASP A 151 1.54 -20.92 27.10
C ASP A 151 1.65 -19.40 26.96
N GLU A 152 2.53 -18.76 27.74
CA GLU A 152 2.67 -17.30 27.75
C GLU A 152 3.55 -16.81 26.58
N PRO A 153 3.02 -15.98 25.65
CA PRO A 153 3.80 -15.45 24.52
C PRO A 153 5.00 -14.62 24.95
N ALA A 154 4.92 -13.90 26.07
CA ALA A 154 6.04 -13.10 26.58
C ALA A 154 7.28 -13.95 26.91
N VAL A 155 7.09 -15.17 27.41
CA VAL A 155 8.18 -16.11 27.71
C VAL A 155 8.85 -16.57 26.42
N LYS A 156 8.06 -16.95 25.41
CA LYS A 156 8.56 -17.35 24.08
C LYS A 156 9.27 -16.21 23.36
N ILE A 157 8.76 -14.97 23.46
CA ILE A 157 9.41 -13.78 22.89
C ILE A 157 10.76 -13.52 23.58
N ALA A 158 10.80 -13.63 24.91
CA ALA A 158 12.04 -13.52 25.67
C ALA A 158 13.03 -14.61 25.23
N LEU A 159 12.59 -15.87 25.09
CA LEU A 159 13.44 -16.95 24.61
C LEU A 159 13.96 -16.68 23.19
N ALA A 160 13.12 -16.21 22.26
CA ALA A 160 13.48 -15.94 20.87
C ALA A 160 14.60 -14.89 20.72
N GLY A 161 14.71 -13.94 21.65
CA GLY A 161 15.69 -12.85 21.61
C GLY A 161 17.05 -13.17 22.22
N ARG A 162 17.28 -14.37 22.74
CA ARG A 162 18.55 -14.74 23.40
C ARG A 162 19.70 -14.93 22.40
N GLU A 163 20.92 -14.69 22.83
CA GLU A 163 22.10 -14.83 21.96
C GLU A 163 22.42 -16.30 21.62
N ASN A 164 22.33 -17.19 22.60
CA ASN A 164 22.62 -18.62 22.46
C ASN A 164 21.32 -19.43 22.37
N LEU A 165 20.47 -19.10 21.39
CA LEU A 165 19.24 -19.86 21.13
C LEU A 165 19.60 -21.15 20.39
N ASP A 166 19.13 -22.29 20.89
CA ASP A 166 19.31 -23.57 20.21
C ASP A 166 18.52 -23.60 18.89
N GLY A 167 19.12 -24.15 17.83
CA GLY A 167 18.54 -24.14 16.48
C GLY A 167 17.23 -24.92 16.38
N ASP A 168 17.11 -26.05 17.08
CA ASP A 168 15.90 -26.85 17.10
C ASP A 168 14.79 -26.13 17.87
N VAL A 169 15.15 -25.37 18.90
CA VAL A 169 14.23 -24.51 19.63
C VAL A 169 13.76 -23.34 18.77
N ALA A 170 14.65 -22.70 18.01
CA ALA A 170 14.27 -21.68 17.03
C ALA A 170 13.30 -22.24 15.97
N HIS A 171 13.53 -23.48 15.50
CA HIS A 171 12.61 -24.16 14.61
C HIS A 171 11.24 -24.41 15.26
N CYS A 172 11.21 -24.86 16.52
CA CYS A 172 9.96 -25.02 17.28
C CYS A 172 9.18 -23.70 17.38
N LEU A 173 9.85 -22.62 17.77
CA LEU A 173 9.25 -21.29 17.89
C LEU A 173 8.79 -20.71 16.54
N SER A 174 9.41 -21.12 15.42
CA SER A 174 8.98 -20.69 14.09
C SER A 174 7.58 -21.21 13.71
N ARG A 175 7.18 -22.35 14.29
CA ARG A 175 5.87 -22.97 14.09
C ARG A 175 4.82 -22.51 15.09
N ASP A 176 5.17 -21.55 15.95
CA ASP A 176 4.26 -21.00 16.96
C ASP A 176 3.07 -20.28 16.30
N SER A 177 1.91 -20.28 16.94
CA SER A 177 0.74 -19.55 16.43
C SER A 177 0.89 -18.04 16.54
N SER A 178 1.74 -17.54 17.44
CA SER A 178 1.93 -16.11 17.68
C SER A 178 2.85 -15.47 16.64
N ALA A 179 2.29 -14.54 15.85
CA ALA A 179 3.06 -13.71 14.94
C ALA A 179 4.13 -12.84 15.65
N LEU A 180 3.93 -12.52 16.94
CA LEU A 180 4.91 -11.76 17.73
C LEU A 180 6.16 -12.59 18.05
N VAL A 181 5.99 -13.87 18.33
CA VAL A 181 7.12 -14.81 18.56
C VAL A 181 7.94 -14.94 17.29
N LYS A 182 7.27 -15.17 16.15
CA LYS A 182 7.90 -15.20 14.81
C LYS A 182 8.66 -13.91 14.50
N ALA A 183 8.06 -12.76 14.79
CA ALA A 183 8.69 -11.46 14.58
C ALA A 183 9.90 -11.22 15.50
N ALA A 184 9.90 -11.79 16.71
CA ALA A 184 11.03 -11.74 17.63
C ALA A 184 12.20 -12.61 17.13
N LEU A 185 11.94 -13.82 16.63
CA LEU A 185 12.96 -14.67 16.01
C LEU A 185 13.66 -13.95 14.85
N LEU A 186 12.89 -13.31 13.96
CA LEU A 186 13.44 -12.55 12.84
C LEU A 186 14.25 -11.29 13.24
N GLN A 187 14.22 -10.89 14.52
CA GLN A 187 15.09 -9.82 15.04
C GLN A 187 16.40 -10.38 15.60
N ASN A 188 16.46 -11.68 15.87
CA ASN A 188 17.63 -12.31 16.43
C ASN A 188 18.73 -12.44 15.37
N LYS A 189 19.79 -11.65 15.53
CA LYS A 189 20.95 -11.59 14.63
C LYS A 189 21.92 -12.78 14.77
N TYR A 190 21.70 -13.64 15.76
CA TYR A 190 22.57 -14.79 16.05
C TYR A 190 22.06 -16.10 15.46
N LEU A 191 20.88 -16.09 14.83
CA LEU A 191 20.32 -17.28 14.19
C LEU A 191 21.05 -17.61 12.89
N ASP A 192 21.10 -18.91 12.61
CA ASP A 192 21.67 -19.44 11.38
C ASP A 192 20.89 -18.92 10.15
N PRO A 193 21.57 -18.31 9.16
CA PRO A 193 20.96 -17.92 7.90
C PRO A 193 20.19 -19.04 7.19
N GLU A 194 20.57 -20.31 7.36
CA GLU A 194 19.88 -21.46 6.76
C GLU A 194 18.43 -21.60 7.26
N LEU A 195 18.15 -21.20 8.51
CA LEU A 195 16.78 -21.20 9.04
C LEU A 195 15.88 -20.23 8.28
N PHE A 196 16.39 -19.06 7.91
CA PHE A 196 15.60 -18.09 7.13
C PHE A 196 15.33 -18.59 5.70
N GLN A 197 16.24 -19.37 5.12
CA GLN A 197 16.02 -20.03 3.84
C GLN A 197 14.88 -21.05 3.95
N MET A 198 14.95 -21.95 4.94
CA MET A 198 13.88 -22.90 5.21
C MET A 198 12.53 -22.23 5.46
N TRP A 199 12.50 -21.08 6.14
CA TRP A 199 11.25 -20.34 6.37
C TRP A 199 10.72 -19.67 5.11
N ALA A 200 11.60 -19.17 4.24
CA ALA A 200 11.18 -18.62 2.94
C ALA A 200 10.63 -19.73 2.02
N ASP A 201 11.20 -20.93 2.09
CA ASP A 201 10.75 -22.11 1.33
C ASP A 201 9.50 -22.79 1.95
N SER A 202 9.08 -22.36 3.14
CA SER A 202 7.89 -22.90 3.81
C SER A 202 6.59 -22.32 3.26
N ASP A 203 5.44 -22.94 3.55
CA ASP A 203 4.11 -22.46 3.17
C ASP A 203 3.48 -21.49 4.19
N ASP A 204 4.29 -20.90 5.09
CA ASP A 204 3.80 -20.01 6.14
C ASP A 204 3.75 -18.56 5.67
N GLU A 205 2.56 -18.10 5.27
CA GLU A 205 2.31 -16.74 4.79
C GLU A 205 2.81 -15.66 5.76
N VAL A 206 2.64 -15.88 7.07
CA VAL A 206 3.01 -14.90 8.09
C VAL A 206 4.53 -14.78 8.18
N LEU A 207 5.25 -15.90 8.24
CA LEU A 207 6.72 -15.89 8.24
C LEU A 207 7.27 -15.25 6.98
N GLN A 208 6.80 -15.69 5.82
CA GLN A 208 7.23 -15.16 4.54
C GLN A 208 6.96 -13.64 4.43
N SER A 209 5.78 -13.18 4.87
CA SER A 209 5.45 -11.75 4.92
C SER A 209 6.37 -10.96 5.84
N LEU A 210 6.74 -11.52 6.99
CA LEU A 210 7.67 -10.88 7.92
C LEU A 210 9.10 -10.82 7.36
N ILE A 211 9.56 -11.86 6.66
CA ILE A 211 10.83 -11.87 5.94
C ILE A 211 10.80 -10.82 4.83
N GLN A 212 9.73 -10.77 4.03
CA GLN A 212 9.58 -9.83 2.92
C GLN A 212 9.65 -8.37 3.38
N ARG A 213 9.06 -8.03 4.54
CA ARG A 213 9.15 -6.68 5.14
C ARG A 213 10.58 -6.27 5.51
N ARG A 214 11.51 -7.21 5.56
CA ARG A 214 12.93 -7.02 5.90
C ARG A 214 13.84 -7.62 4.84
N ALA A 215 13.36 -7.76 3.61
CA ALA A 215 14.05 -8.46 2.52
C ALA A 215 15.51 -8.01 2.33
N ASP A 216 15.80 -6.72 2.53
CA ASP A 216 17.14 -6.13 2.38
C ASP A 216 18.19 -6.71 3.32
N LYS A 217 17.77 -7.31 4.44
CA LYS A 217 18.67 -7.94 5.41
C LYS A 217 19.02 -9.38 5.07
N PHE A 218 18.35 -9.97 4.08
CA PHE A 218 18.48 -11.38 3.74
C PHE A 218 19.21 -11.60 2.40
N PRO A 219 19.88 -12.76 2.25
CA PRO A 219 20.57 -13.09 1.01
C PRO A 219 19.60 -13.18 -0.19
N ALA A 220 20.17 -13.13 -1.39
CA ALA A 220 19.37 -13.22 -2.63
C ALA A 220 18.60 -14.54 -2.74
N SER A 221 19.12 -15.65 -2.19
CA SER A 221 18.43 -16.95 -2.19
C SER A 221 17.07 -16.87 -1.49
N VAL A 222 17.03 -16.29 -0.28
CA VAL A 222 15.81 -16.09 0.51
C VAL A 222 14.82 -15.22 -0.25
N ARG A 223 15.29 -14.10 -0.82
CA ARG A 223 14.44 -13.20 -1.62
C ARG A 223 13.88 -13.89 -2.87
N ASN A 224 14.66 -14.73 -3.52
CA ASN A 224 14.23 -15.48 -4.69
C ASN A 224 13.16 -16.52 -4.33
N SER A 225 13.28 -17.21 -3.19
CA SER A 225 12.24 -18.14 -2.72
C SER A 225 10.88 -17.45 -2.54
N LEU A 226 10.88 -16.23 -1.98
CA LEU A 226 9.64 -15.46 -1.78
C LEU A 226 8.95 -15.07 -3.11
N ARG A 227 9.68 -14.97 -4.22
CA ARG A 227 9.12 -14.70 -5.56
C ARG A 227 8.33 -15.87 -6.13
N TYR A 228 8.54 -17.07 -5.61
CA TYR A 228 7.79 -18.28 -5.97
C TYR A 228 6.86 -18.74 -4.84
N SER A 229 6.60 -17.87 -3.86
CA SER A 229 5.64 -18.15 -2.79
C SER A 229 4.25 -18.50 -3.37
N PRO A 230 3.54 -19.48 -2.80
CA PRO A 230 2.15 -19.77 -3.17
C PRO A 230 1.20 -18.65 -2.77
N HIS A 231 1.61 -17.75 -1.86
CA HIS A 231 0.79 -16.67 -1.31
C HIS A 231 0.96 -15.38 -2.12
N PRO A 232 -0.09 -14.88 -2.80
CA PRO A 232 0.00 -13.65 -3.59
C PRO A 232 0.41 -12.41 -2.78
N SER A 233 0.05 -12.38 -1.50
CA SER A 233 0.39 -11.31 -0.53
C SER A 233 1.90 -11.18 -0.30
N VAL A 234 2.66 -12.27 -0.47
CA VAL A 234 4.11 -12.31 -0.37
C VAL A 234 4.75 -12.21 -1.75
N ARG A 235 4.23 -13.00 -2.70
CA ARG A 235 4.79 -13.15 -4.03
C ARG A 235 4.79 -11.84 -4.81
N PHE A 236 3.69 -11.09 -4.84
CA PHE A 236 3.63 -9.84 -5.61
C PHE A 236 4.61 -8.78 -5.07
N PRO A 237 4.67 -8.48 -3.76
CA PRO A 237 5.71 -7.59 -3.24
C PRO A 237 7.14 -8.07 -3.51
N ALA A 238 7.38 -9.39 -3.48
CA ALA A 238 8.70 -9.96 -3.81
C ALA A 238 9.04 -9.77 -5.29
N LEU A 239 8.07 -9.98 -6.19
CA LEU A 239 8.20 -9.75 -7.63
C LEU A 239 8.35 -8.26 -7.97
N ASP A 240 7.71 -7.36 -7.21
CA ASP A 240 7.77 -5.91 -7.39
C ASP A 240 9.11 -5.31 -6.94
N SER A 241 9.82 -5.98 -6.03
CA SER A 241 11.09 -5.48 -5.47
C SER A 241 12.23 -5.40 -6.48
N SER A 242 12.14 -6.14 -7.59
CA SER A 242 13.16 -6.16 -8.66
C SER A 242 12.53 -6.49 -10.01
N PRO A 243 13.12 -6.06 -11.14
CA PRO A 243 12.53 -6.28 -12.45
C PRO A 243 12.35 -7.77 -12.75
N LEU A 244 11.24 -8.11 -13.42
CA LEU A 244 10.95 -9.47 -13.83
C LEU A 244 11.91 -9.92 -14.95
N SER A 245 12.41 -11.13 -14.84
CA SER A 245 13.11 -11.83 -15.92
C SER A 245 12.11 -12.44 -16.90
N LEU A 246 12.53 -12.70 -18.15
CA LEU A 246 11.66 -13.33 -19.15
C LEU A 246 11.08 -14.70 -18.69
N PRO A 247 11.86 -15.60 -18.06
CA PRO A 247 11.30 -16.84 -17.51
C PRO A 247 10.21 -16.62 -16.47
N GLU A 248 10.35 -15.62 -15.59
CA GLU A 248 9.32 -15.27 -14.60
C GLU A 248 8.07 -14.69 -15.26
N MET A 249 8.24 -13.86 -16.30
CA MET A 249 7.11 -13.35 -17.08
C MET A 249 6.35 -14.49 -17.77
N LEU A 250 7.07 -15.45 -18.36
CA LEU A 250 6.45 -16.63 -18.98
C LEU A 250 5.71 -17.48 -17.94
N TRP A 251 6.36 -17.76 -16.82
CA TRP A 251 5.76 -18.51 -15.72
C TRP A 251 4.48 -17.85 -15.19
N LEU A 252 4.46 -16.53 -15.01
CA LEU A 252 3.25 -15.79 -14.63
C LEU A 252 2.19 -15.81 -15.73
N ALA A 253 2.57 -15.69 -17.00
CA ALA A 253 1.64 -15.69 -18.14
C ALA A 253 0.97 -17.06 -18.34
N GLU A 254 1.66 -18.14 -18.02
CA GLU A 254 1.17 -19.52 -18.09
C GLU A 254 0.50 -20.00 -16.79
N SER A 255 0.51 -19.19 -15.72
CA SER A 255 -0.14 -19.51 -14.46
C SER A 255 -1.64 -19.73 -14.64
N ASP A 256 -2.20 -20.78 -14.04
CA ASP A 256 -3.66 -21.02 -14.05
C ASP A 256 -4.43 -19.93 -13.29
N THR A 257 -3.77 -19.25 -12.35
CA THR A 257 -4.40 -18.20 -11.54
C THR A 257 -4.55 -16.89 -12.32
N ILE A 258 -5.75 -16.31 -12.28
CA ILE A 258 -6.06 -15.07 -13.00
C ILE A 258 -5.28 -13.90 -12.38
N GLU A 259 -5.09 -13.92 -11.06
CA GLU A 259 -4.39 -12.88 -10.30
C GLU A 259 -2.96 -12.69 -10.78
N ASP A 260 -2.24 -13.78 -11.09
CA ASP A 260 -0.86 -13.73 -11.59
C ASP A 260 -0.78 -13.08 -12.96
N ARG A 261 -1.67 -13.49 -13.87
CA ARG A 261 -1.74 -12.96 -15.24
C ARG A 261 -2.18 -11.49 -15.25
N VAL A 262 -3.08 -11.11 -14.35
CA VAL A 262 -3.47 -9.71 -14.12
C VAL A 262 -2.32 -8.89 -13.57
N HIS A 263 -1.59 -9.40 -12.57
CA HIS A 263 -0.44 -8.70 -12.00
C HIS A 263 0.66 -8.50 -13.05
N LEU A 264 0.91 -9.50 -13.91
CA LEU A 264 1.82 -9.38 -15.04
C LEU A 264 1.35 -8.32 -16.05
N ALA A 265 0.06 -8.31 -16.42
CA ALA A 265 -0.50 -7.35 -17.38
C ALA A 265 -0.37 -5.88 -16.95
N GLN A 266 -0.22 -5.61 -15.66
CA GLN A 266 -0.02 -4.26 -15.10
C GLN A 266 1.44 -3.77 -15.20
N LYS A 267 2.38 -4.62 -15.61
CA LYS A 267 3.79 -4.23 -15.71
C LYS A 267 4.02 -3.30 -16.90
N PRO A 268 4.80 -2.21 -16.70
CA PRO A 268 5.00 -1.22 -17.75
C PRO A 268 5.88 -1.71 -18.90
N ASP A 269 6.79 -2.67 -18.69
CA ASP A 269 7.77 -3.08 -19.71
C ASP A 269 7.62 -4.55 -20.11
N LEU A 270 6.46 -4.91 -20.65
CA LEU A 270 6.23 -6.27 -21.14
C LEU A 270 6.74 -6.46 -22.57
N PRO A 271 7.57 -7.48 -22.85
CA PRO A 271 7.97 -7.82 -24.21
C PRO A 271 6.77 -8.19 -25.09
N ALA A 272 6.91 -7.94 -26.39
CA ALA A 272 5.94 -8.28 -27.44
C ALA A 272 5.35 -9.70 -27.29
N ALA A 273 6.22 -10.70 -27.07
CA ALA A 273 5.81 -12.10 -26.94
C ALA A 273 4.85 -12.31 -25.75
N ILE A 274 5.14 -11.69 -24.60
CA ILE A 274 4.31 -11.79 -23.40
C ILE A 274 2.97 -11.08 -23.61
N GLN A 275 3.00 -9.87 -24.20
CA GLN A 275 1.77 -9.15 -24.53
C GLN A 275 0.88 -9.97 -25.48
N ARG A 276 1.44 -10.72 -26.44
CA ARG A 276 0.66 -11.59 -27.34
C ARG A 276 -0.03 -12.72 -26.59
N ILE A 277 0.63 -13.34 -25.63
CA ILE A 277 0.04 -14.38 -24.77
C ILE A 277 -1.13 -13.78 -23.99
N LEU A 278 -0.92 -12.65 -23.31
CA LEU A 278 -1.94 -11.99 -22.49
C LEU A 278 -3.11 -11.44 -23.31
N ALA A 279 -2.88 -11.03 -24.56
CA ALA A 279 -3.95 -10.59 -25.47
C ALA A 279 -4.87 -11.74 -25.90
N GLN A 280 -4.37 -12.98 -25.89
CA GLN A 280 -5.11 -14.20 -26.22
C GLN A 280 -5.60 -14.95 -24.97
N ASP A 281 -5.46 -14.35 -23.78
CA ASP A 281 -5.89 -14.95 -22.52
C ASP A 281 -7.37 -15.31 -22.56
N THR A 282 -7.77 -16.37 -21.85
CA THR A 282 -9.17 -16.76 -21.74
C THR A 282 -9.98 -15.73 -20.92
N SER A 283 -9.34 -15.07 -19.97
CA SER A 283 -9.96 -14.10 -19.07
C SER A 283 -10.04 -12.70 -19.68
N ALA A 284 -11.25 -12.17 -19.81
CA ALA A 284 -11.49 -10.77 -20.23
C ALA A 284 -10.83 -9.76 -19.28
N LYS A 285 -10.69 -10.12 -17.99
CA LYS A 285 -10.03 -9.26 -17.00
C LYS A 285 -8.56 -9.03 -17.38
N VAL A 286 -7.84 -10.09 -17.75
CA VAL A 286 -6.42 -9.99 -18.15
C VAL A 286 -6.27 -9.14 -19.40
N ARG A 287 -7.07 -9.41 -20.42
CA ARG A 287 -7.06 -8.65 -21.69
C ARG A 287 -7.37 -7.17 -21.47
N ARG A 288 -8.34 -6.84 -20.60
CA ARG A 288 -8.66 -5.46 -20.19
C ARG A 288 -7.47 -4.76 -19.53
N TYR A 289 -6.74 -5.41 -18.62
CA TYR A 289 -5.56 -4.81 -17.99
C TYR A 289 -4.43 -4.58 -18.99
N LEU A 290 -4.20 -5.52 -19.90
CA LEU A 290 -3.22 -5.35 -20.99
C LEU A 290 -3.61 -4.16 -21.89
N ALA A 291 -4.88 -4.07 -22.30
CA ALA A 291 -5.40 -2.99 -23.13
C ALA A 291 -5.26 -1.60 -22.48
N ALA A 292 -5.39 -1.54 -21.15
CA ALA A 292 -5.17 -0.32 -20.39
C ALA A 292 -3.69 0.07 -20.26
N SER A 293 -2.74 -0.81 -20.63
CA SER A 293 -1.32 -0.55 -20.49
C SER A 293 -0.83 0.54 -21.44
N ALA A 294 -0.02 1.46 -20.91
CA ALA A 294 0.61 2.52 -21.69
C ALA A 294 1.75 2.03 -22.60
N SER A 295 2.15 0.76 -22.50
CA SER A 295 3.22 0.16 -23.28
C SER A 295 2.74 -0.92 -24.26
N ILE A 296 1.42 -1.02 -24.45
CA ILE A 296 0.85 -1.97 -25.40
C ILE A 296 1.39 -1.69 -26.80
N GLN A 297 1.86 -2.74 -27.47
CA GLN A 297 2.31 -2.61 -28.86
C GLN A 297 1.13 -2.40 -29.79
N GLN A 298 1.35 -1.58 -30.82
CA GLN A 298 0.30 -1.19 -31.76
C GLN A 298 -0.36 -2.39 -32.47
N ASP A 299 0.44 -3.35 -32.98
CA ASP A 299 -0.07 -4.57 -33.63
C ASP A 299 -0.92 -5.43 -32.68
N ILE A 300 -0.68 -5.35 -31.38
CA ILE A 300 -1.44 -6.07 -30.36
C ILE A 300 -2.73 -5.31 -30.05
N ALA A 301 -2.66 -3.99 -29.91
CA ALA A 301 -3.83 -3.14 -29.67
C ALA A 301 -4.85 -3.22 -30.81
N GLU A 302 -4.42 -3.18 -32.07
CA GLU A 302 -5.28 -3.32 -33.26
C GLU A 302 -6.01 -4.69 -33.29
N ARG A 303 -5.28 -5.78 -32.98
CA ARG A 303 -5.90 -7.11 -32.86
C ARG A 303 -6.91 -7.20 -31.71
N VAL A 304 -6.70 -6.45 -30.63
CA VAL A 304 -7.66 -6.38 -29.52
C VAL A 304 -8.89 -5.55 -29.93
N ALA A 305 -8.70 -4.44 -30.67
CA ALA A 305 -9.80 -3.60 -31.15
C ALA A 305 -10.72 -4.31 -32.14
N THR A 306 -10.18 -5.21 -32.96
CA THR A 306 -10.95 -6.08 -33.89
C THR A 306 -11.53 -7.34 -33.22
N SER A 307 -11.28 -7.54 -31.92
CA SER A 307 -11.75 -8.71 -31.19
C SER A 307 -13.20 -8.56 -30.72
N HIS A 308 -13.80 -9.65 -30.25
CA HIS A 308 -15.14 -9.64 -29.67
C HIS A 308 -15.13 -9.24 -28.17
N ASP A 309 -13.98 -8.81 -27.63
CA ASP A 309 -13.86 -8.42 -26.23
C ASP A 309 -14.17 -6.92 -26.03
N LEU A 310 -15.45 -6.64 -25.77
CA LEU A 310 -15.93 -5.29 -25.51
C LEU A 310 -15.19 -4.61 -24.35
N GLN A 311 -14.84 -5.34 -23.28
CA GLN A 311 -14.19 -4.75 -22.10
C GLN A 311 -12.76 -4.32 -22.39
N ALA A 312 -12.04 -5.08 -23.23
CA ALA A 312 -10.72 -4.70 -23.70
C ALA A 312 -10.79 -3.50 -24.66
N CYS A 313 -11.77 -3.47 -25.59
CA CYS A 313 -11.99 -2.32 -26.47
C CYS A 313 -12.32 -1.03 -25.69
N ILE A 314 -13.15 -1.13 -24.65
CA ILE A 314 -13.45 -0.01 -23.73
C ILE A 314 -12.17 0.49 -23.04
N ALA A 315 -11.28 -0.41 -22.62
CA ALA A 315 -10.00 -0.03 -22.03
C ALA A 315 -9.06 0.66 -23.04
N LEU A 316 -9.00 0.17 -24.29
CA LEU A 316 -8.26 0.83 -25.37
C LEU A 316 -8.78 2.23 -25.66
N ALA A 317 -10.10 2.42 -25.71
CA ALA A 317 -10.72 3.73 -25.93
C ALA A 317 -10.34 4.75 -24.84
N LYS A 318 -10.10 4.29 -23.61
CA LYS A 318 -9.64 5.12 -22.48
C LYS A 318 -8.11 5.28 -22.42
N ASN A 319 -7.34 4.58 -23.25
CA ASN A 319 -5.89 4.58 -23.18
C ASN A 319 -5.32 5.90 -23.73
N PRO A 320 -4.60 6.71 -22.92
CA PRO A 320 -4.09 8.02 -23.35
C PRO A 320 -3.01 7.93 -24.43
N LYS A 321 -2.43 6.75 -24.69
CA LYS A 321 -1.40 6.54 -25.71
C LYS A 321 -1.90 5.77 -26.93
N ALA A 322 -3.21 5.67 -27.12
CA ALA A 322 -3.79 5.11 -28.33
C ALA A 322 -3.24 5.84 -29.58
N SER A 323 -2.81 5.08 -30.59
CA SER A 323 -2.34 5.67 -31.86
C SER A 323 -3.54 6.21 -32.67
N PRO A 324 -3.31 7.16 -33.58
CA PRO A 324 -4.37 7.64 -34.48
C PRO A 324 -5.00 6.51 -35.30
N GLU A 325 -4.21 5.53 -35.76
CA GLU A 325 -4.71 4.39 -36.52
C GLU A 325 -5.66 3.53 -35.68
N LEU A 326 -5.31 3.29 -34.42
CA LEU A 326 -6.16 2.56 -33.48
C LEU A 326 -7.45 3.35 -33.18
N LEU A 327 -7.36 4.67 -33.04
CA LEU A 327 -8.54 5.52 -32.84
C LEU A 327 -9.49 5.46 -34.05
N ASN A 328 -8.98 5.39 -35.29
CA ASN A 328 -9.82 5.21 -36.47
C ASN A 328 -10.68 3.94 -36.38
N GLU A 329 -10.07 2.81 -35.98
CA GLU A 329 -10.78 1.55 -35.80
C GLU A 329 -11.83 1.64 -34.67
N LEU A 330 -11.46 2.25 -33.53
CA LEU A 330 -12.37 2.40 -32.38
C LEU A 330 -13.54 3.36 -32.66
N CYS A 331 -13.32 4.41 -33.48
CA CYS A 331 -14.38 5.32 -33.93
C CYS A 331 -15.46 4.61 -34.74
N LEU A 332 -15.10 3.57 -35.50
CA LEU A 332 -16.01 2.77 -36.34
C LEU A 332 -16.44 1.45 -35.68
N HIS A 333 -16.10 1.23 -34.42
CA HIS A 333 -16.42 0.00 -33.70
C HIS A 333 -17.94 -0.25 -33.68
N SER A 334 -18.34 -1.52 -33.80
CA SER A 334 -19.75 -1.93 -33.90
C SER A 334 -20.58 -1.54 -32.68
N ASP A 335 -19.99 -1.64 -31.49
CA ASP A 335 -20.61 -1.18 -30.24
C ASP A 335 -20.46 0.34 -30.07
N PRO A 336 -21.56 1.09 -29.98
CA PRO A 336 -21.53 2.55 -29.84
C PRO A 336 -20.90 3.04 -28.53
N GLN A 337 -20.85 2.21 -27.48
CA GLN A 337 -20.23 2.60 -26.20
C GLN A 337 -18.74 2.89 -26.37
N VAL A 338 -18.05 2.11 -27.20
CA VAL A 338 -16.62 2.29 -27.49
C VAL A 338 -16.39 3.63 -28.19
N ALA A 339 -17.12 3.88 -29.28
CA ALA A 339 -17.04 5.14 -30.03
C ALA A 339 -17.46 6.35 -29.20
N THR A 340 -18.46 6.20 -28.33
CA THR A 340 -18.88 7.24 -27.39
C THR A 340 -17.72 7.61 -26.45
N LEU A 341 -17.02 6.63 -25.87
CA LEU A 341 -15.86 6.88 -25.02
C LEU A 341 -14.73 7.58 -25.77
N VAL A 342 -14.50 7.24 -27.04
CA VAL A 342 -13.54 7.94 -27.90
C VAL A 342 -13.95 9.41 -28.08
N ALA A 343 -15.23 9.69 -28.32
CA ALA A 343 -15.75 11.06 -28.47
C ALA A 343 -15.57 11.96 -27.24
N TYR A 344 -15.28 11.40 -26.05
CA TYR A 344 -14.96 12.17 -24.85
C TYR A 344 -13.47 12.48 -24.70
N ARG A 345 -12.63 12.09 -25.65
CA ARG A 345 -11.20 12.37 -25.62
C ARG A 345 -10.87 13.77 -26.15
N ASP A 346 -9.80 14.35 -25.62
CA ASP A 346 -9.34 15.68 -25.99
C ASP A 346 -8.35 15.68 -27.18
N ASP A 347 -7.84 14.51 -27.58
CA ASP A 347 -6.78 14.32 -28.58
C ASP A 347 -7.29 13.90 -29.96
N LEU A 348 -8.56 14.18 -30.28
CA LEU A 348 -9.18 13.81 -31.55
C LEU A 348 -8.87 14.81 -32.68
N SER A 349 -8.48 14.27 -33.84
CA SER A 349 -8.31 15.02 -35.08
C SER A 349 -9.65 15.25 -35.79
N ASP A 350 -9.69 16.19 -36.74
CA ASP A 350 -10.90 16.41 -37.57
C ASP A 350 -11.29 15.16 -38.37
N HIS A 351 -10.31 14.32 -38.75
CA HIS A 351 -10.61 13.02 -39.36
C HIS A 351 -11.37 12.09 -38.40
N HIS A 352 -10.99 12.05 -37.12
CA HIS A 352 -11.71 11.23 -36.13
C HIS A 352 -13.15 11.73 -35.93
N TRP A 353 -13.37 13.04 -35.96
CA TRP A 353 -14.72 13.62 -35.89
C TRP A 353 -15.56 13.26 -37.10
N ASP A 354 -14.98 13.29 -38.30
CA ASP A 354 -15.64 12.82 -39.52
C ASP A 354 -16.09 11.36 -39.41
N LEU A 355 -15.21 10.47 -38.92
CA LEU A 355 -15.54 9.07 -38.68
C LEU A 355 -16.71 8.90 -37.70
N LEU A 356 -16.71 9.66 -36.59
CA LEU A 356 -17.74 9.54 -35.53
C LEU A 356 -19.10 10.10 -35.95
N ILE A 357 -19.12 11.15 -36.79
CA ILE A 357 -20.32 11.91 -37.13
C ILE A 357 -20.90 11.45 -38.47
N ASN A 358 -20.09 11.46 -39.52
CA ASN A 358 -20.55 11.26 -40.90
C ASN A 358 -20.61 9.78 -41.28
N GLN A 359 -19.65 8.98 -40.82
CA GLN A 359 -19.51 7.58 -41.28
C GLN A 359 -20.30 6.57 -40.43
N ARG A 360 -20.87 6.97 -39.29
CA ARG A 360 -21.67 6.08 -38.43
C ARG A 360 -23.15 6.05 -38.82
N SER A 361 -23.70 4.83 -38.80
CA SER A 361 -25.13 4.59 -39.04
C SER A 361 -25.99 4.96 -37.83
N ASP A 362 -25.45 4.83 -36.61
CA ASP A 362 -26.18 5.10 -35.38
C ASP A 362 -26.06 6.57 -34.93
N ASN A 363 -27.12 7.08 -34.33
CA ASN A 363 -27.17 8.48 -33.86
C ASN A 363 -26.62 8.64 -32.43
N THR A 364 -26.36 7.56 -31.70
CA THR A 364 -26.08 7.61 -30.26
C THR A 364 -24.81 8.39 -29.94
N VAL A 365 -23.75 8.20 -30.72
CA VAL A 365 -22.49 8.94 -30.58
C VAL A 365 -22.71 10.42 -30.89
N ALA A 366 -23.42 10.73 -31.99
CA ALA A 366 -23.74 12.09 -32.38
C ALA A 366 -24.60 12.81 -31.32
N GLU A 367 -25.50 12.12 -30.62
CA GLU A 367 -26.25 12.69 -29.48
C GLU A 367 -25.31 13.13 -28.36
N HIS A 368 -24.29 12.33 -28.03
CA HIS A 368 -23.30 12.68 -27.01
C HIS A 368 -22.40 13.83 -27.47
N ILE A 369 -22.04 13.89 -28.76
CA ILE A 369 -21.26 15.00 -29.34
C ILE A 369 -22.07 16.30 -29.28
N ALA A 370 -23.35 16.26 -29.69
CA ALA A 370 -24.25 17.39 -29.63
C ALA A 370 -24.49 17.86 -28.18
N PHE A 371 -24.62 16.92 -27.23
CA PHE A 371 -24.73 17.24 -25.80
C PHE A 371 -23.47 17.93 -25.25
N GLN A 372 -22.28 17.58 -25.76
CA GLN A 372 -21.03 18.25 -25.41
C GLN A 372 -20.87 19.64 -26.04
N ALA A 373 -21.81 20.07 -26.90
CA ALA A 373 -21.75 21.33 -27.64
C ALA A 373 -20.44 21.50 -28.43
N ILE A 374 -19.97 20.41 -29.04
CA ILE A 374 -18.81 20.44 -29.93
C ILE A 374 -19.23 21.11 -31.24
N ASP A 375 -18.46 22.11 -31.67
CA ASP A 375 -18.67 22.78 -32.95
C ASP A 375 -17.98 21.98 -34.07
N TYR A 376 -18.79 21.46 -35.00
CA TYR A 376 -18.37 20.72 -36.18
C TYR A 376 -19.32 21.02 -37.33
N PRO A 377 -19.00 21.99 -38.20
CA PRO A 377 -19.92 22.45 -39.25
C PRO A 377 -19.86 21.59 -40.53
N ASP A 378 -18.84 20.73 -40.69
CA ASP A 378 -18.62 19.87 -41.86
C ASP A 378 -19.46 18.56 -41.79
N ILE A 379 -20.73 18.66 -41.40
CA ILE A 379 -21.66 17.52 -41.40
C ILE A 379 -22.20 17.32 -42.82
N GLU A 380 -22.12 16.09 -43.34
CA GLU A 380 -22.63 15.77 -44.67
C GLU A 380 -24.15 16.01 -44.78
N ALA A 381 -24.62 16.49 -45.93
CA ALA A 381 -26.02 16.88 -46.13
C ALA A 381 -27.03 15.79 -45.75
N THR A 382 -26.75 14.52 -46.10
CA THR A 382 -27.60 13.37 -45.80
C THR A 382 -27.67 13.08 -44.30
N VAL A 383 -26.56 13.26 -43.60
CA VAL A 383 -26.43 13.07 -42.14
C VAL A 383 -27.11 14.22 -41.40
N ALA A 384 -26.93 15.46 -41.87
CA ALA A 384 -27.62 16.63 -41.33
C ALA A 384 -29.14 16.52 -41.48
N GLU A 385 -29.64 16.05 -42.63
CA GLU A 385 -31.07 15.79 -42.83
C GLU A 385 -31.60 14.72 -41.87
N ARG A 386 -30.85 13.61 -41.69
CA ARG A 386 -31.19 12.58 -40.70
C ARG A 386 -31.26 13.16 -39.29
N PHE A 387 -30.28 13.97 -38.88
CA PHE A 387 -30.26 14.58 -37.54
C PHE A 387 -31.36 15.63 -37.33
N ALA A 388 -31.73 16.40 -38.36
CA ALA A 388 -32.81 17.38 -38.30
C ALA A 388 -34.18 16.76 -37.97
N THR A 389 -34.39 15.49 -38.33
CA THR A 389 -35.64 14.76 -38.00
C THR A 389 -35.62 14.05 -36.64
N SER A 390 -34.51 14.15 -35.89
CA SER A 390 -34.35 13.46 -34.61
C SER A 390 -35.30 13.98 -33.54
N PRO A 391 -35.85 13.12 -32.65
CA PRO A 391 -36.61 13.57 -31.49
C PRO A 391 -35.74 14.38 -30.50
N ASN A 392 -34.42 14.18 -30.50
CA ASN A 392 -33.51 14.85 -29.58
C ASN A 392 -33.21 16.31 -30.05
N PRO A 393 -33.60 17.34 -29.28
CA PRO A 393 -33.37 18.74 -29.67
C PRO A 393 -31.89 19.09 -29.84
N SER A 394 -31.00 18.48 -29.05
CA SER A 394 -29.55 18.74 -29.17
C SER A 394 -29.01 18.31 -30.53
N LEU A 395 -29.47 17.16 -31.05
CA LEU A 395 -29.10 16.71 -32.40
C LEU A 395 -29.66 17.62 -33.49
N ARG A 396 -30.88 18.13 -33.32
CA ARG A 396 -31.48 19.06 -34.29
C ARG A 396 -30.73 20.40 -34.31
N ALA A 397 -30.33 20.90 -33.15
CA ALA A 397 -29.50 22.11 -33.04
C ALA A 397 -28.12 21.89 -33.68
N PHE A 398 -27.53 20.72 -33.45
CA PHE A 398 -26.25 20.32 -34.07
C PHE A 398 -26.36 20.24 -35.60
N ALA A 399 -27.44 19.66 -36.13
CA ALA A 399 -27.73 19.65 -37.57
C ALA A 399 -27.90 21.07 -38.13
N ALA A 400 -28.64 21.93 -37.41
CA ALA A 400 -28.88 23.32 -37.81
C ALA A 400 -27.61 24.16 -37.93
N ALA A 401 -26.51 23.77 -37.26
CA ALA A 401 -25.22 24.45 -37.35
C ALA A 401 -24.37 24.01 -38.56
N ALA A 402 -24.73 22.93 -39.24
CA ALA A 402 -23.97 22.40 -40.37
C ALA A 402 -23.96 23.35 -41.58
N PHE A 403 -22.87 23.38 -42.34
CA PHE A 403 -22.80 24.19 -43.57
C PHE A 403 -23.61 23.60 -44.72
N ASP A 404 -23.59 22.27 -44.87
CA ASP A 404 -24.21 21.56 -46.00
C ASP A 404 -25.64 21.07 -45.71
N ILE A 405 -26.30 21.61 -44.67
CA ILE A 405 -27.69 21.27 -44.36
C ILE A 405 -28.64 21.72 -45.49
N PRO A 406 -29.57 20.86 -45.95
CA PRO A 406 -30.53 21.25 -46.98
C PRO A 406 -31.37 22.48 -46.56
N PRO A 407 -31.57 23.47 -47.44
CA PRO A 407 -32.38 24.66 -47.15
C PRO A 407 -33.81 24.35 -46.65
N ALA A 408 -34.40 23.25 -47.14
CA ALA A 408 -35.71 22.79 -46.70
C ALA A 408 -35.71 22.30 -45.24
N ALA A 409 -34.63 21.65 -44.80
CA ALA A 409 -34.46 21.24 -43.41
C ALA A 409 -34.29 22.47 -42.50
N LEU A 410 -33.47 23.46 -42.89
CA LEU A 410 -33.35 24.73 -42.16
C LEU A 410 -34.69 25.47 -42.04
N ALA A 411 -35.50 25.48 -43.10
CA ALA A 411 -36.82 26.11 -43.07
C ALA A 411 -37.80 25.40 -42.11
N THR A 412 -37.63 24.10 -41.91
CA THR A 412 -38.41 23.32 -40.95
C THR A 412 -37.93 23.61 -39.52
N LEU A 413 -36.60 23.63 -39.31
CA LEU A 413 -35.98 23.87 -38.01
C LEU A 413 -36.12 25.34 -37.53
N SER A 414 -36.36 26.31 -38.41
CA SER A 414 -36.63 27.71 -38.00
C SER A 414 -37.93 27.84 -37.19
N HIS A 415 -38.82 26.85 -37.29
CA HIS A 415 -40.08 26.78 -36.54
C HIS A 415 -40.03 25.73 -35.42
N ASP A 416 -38.83 25.27 -35.02
CA ASP A 416 -38.68 24.25 -34.00
C ASP A 416 -39.21 24.71 -32.64
N ILE A 417 -39.78 23.78 -31.88
CA ILE A 417 -40.28 24.02 -30.52
C ILE A 417 -39.13 24.44 -29.59
N CYS A 418 -37.93 23.89 -29.80
CA CYS A 418 -36.78 24.17 -28.96
C CYS A 418 -36.08 25.48 -29.38
N GLU A 419 -35.99 26.42 -28.45
CA GLU A 419 -35.32 27.72 -28.64
C GLU A 419 -33.85 27.57 -29.09
N LYS A 420 -33.12 26.58 -28.54
CA LYS A 420 -31.71 26.34 -28.90
C LYS A 420 -31.53 25.93 -30.37
N VAL A 421 -32.51 25.21 -30.92
CA VAL A 421 -32.50 24.81 -32.34
C VAL A 421 -32.71 26.05 -33.21
N ARG A 422 -33.72 26.87 -32.89
CA ARG A 422 -34.01 28.12 -33.60
C ARG A 422 -32.84 29.12 -33.53
N GLU A 423 -32.17 29.23 -32.37
CA GLU A 423 -30.94 30.01 -32.20
C GLU A 423 -29.79 29.52 -33.11
N SER A 424 -29.63 28.20 -33.22
CA SER A 424 -28.60 27.58 -34.08
C SER A 424 -28.90 27.82 -35.56
N VAL A 425 -30.17 27.75 -35.96
CA VAL A 425 -30.62 28.17 -37.29
C VAL A 425 -30.29 29.66 -37.50
N ALA A 426 -30.73 30.56 -36.62
CA ALA A 426 -30.49 32.00 -36.74
C ALA A 426 -29.00 32.37 -36.90
N SER A 427 -28.11 31.59 -36.29
CA SER A 427 -26.66 31.76 -36.35
C SER A 427 -26.00 31.15 -37.60
N ASN A 428 -26.71 30.32 -38.38
CA ASN A 428 -26.15 29.63 -39.54
C ASN A 428 -25.99 30.59 -40.75
N PRO A 429 -24.77 30.68 -41.35
CA PRO A 429 -24.53 31.52 -42.54
C PRO A 429 -25.39 31.20 -43.76
N ASN A 430 -25.95 29.99 -43.88
CA ASN A 430 -26.66 29.49 -45.05
C ASN A 430 -28.20 29.45 -44.92
N VAL A 431 -28.78 29.99 -43.84
CA VAL A 431 -30.25 30.09 -43.70
C VAL A 431 -30.90 30.86 -44.85
N PRO A 432 -32.01 30.37 -45.44
CA PRO A 432 -32.69 31.13 -46.48
C PRO A 432 -33.25 32.45 -45.96
N GLU A 433 -33.22 33.49 -46.79
CA GLU A 433 -33.58 34.85 -46.39
C GLU A 433 -34.99 35.00 -45.78
N PRO A 434 -36.05 34.31 -46.27
CA PRO A 434 -37.38 34.42 -45.66
C PRO A 434 -37.38 34.01 -44.18
N GLN A 435 -36.78 32.86 -43.86
CA GLN A 435 -36.73 32.35 -42.50
C GLN A 435 -35.80 33.16 -41.60
N LEU A 436 -34.71 33.70 -42.15
CA LEU A 436 -33.82 34.58 -41.38
C LEU A 436 -34.53 35.88 -40.97
N ARG A 437 -35.39 36.44 -41.83
CA ARG A 437 -36.20 37.61 -41.50
C ARG A 437 -37.31 37.30 -40.49
N GLU A 438 -37.92 36.11 -40.59
CA GLU A 438 -38.90 35.64 -39.61
C GLU A 438 -38.27 35.52 -38.21
N LEU A 439 -37.06 34.97 -38.11
CA LEU A 439 -36.33 34.80 -36.84
C LEU A 439 -35.94 36.13 -36.16
N CYS A 440 -35.86 37.25 -36.89
CA CYS A 440 -35.67 38.58 -36.28
C CYS A 440 -36.85 39.03 -35.40
N TYR A 441 -38.01 38.41 -35.56
CA TYR A 441 -39.22 38.68 -34.77
C TYR A 441 -39.57 37.50 -33.85
N ASP A 442 -38.63 36.60 -33.58
CA ASP A 442 -38.83 35.49 -32.64
C ASP A 442 -39.17 36.02 -31.23
N GLU A 443 -39.97 35.26 -30.48
CA GLU A 443 -40.35 35.61 -29.11
C GLU A 443 -39.14 35.67 -28.16
N ASN A 444 -38.10 34.88 -28.44
CA ASN A 444 -36.85 34.94 -27.69
C ASN A 444 -35.88 35.97 -28.31
N GLN A 445 -35.57 36.99 -27.52
CA GLN A 445 -34.69 38.10 -27.91
C GLN A 445 -33.27 37.65 -28.32
N ASP A 446 -32.74 36.58 -27.72
CA ASP A 446 -31.41 36.08 -28.06
C ASP A 446 -31.37 35.53 -29.50
N ILE A 447 -32.46 34.91 -29.94
CA ILE A 447 -32.62 34.38 -31.31
C ILE A 447 -32.75 35.53 -32.30
N ALA A 448 -33.57 36.54 -31.98
CA ALA A 448 -33.72 37.74 -32.80
C ALA A 448 -32.38 38.47 -32.98
N ASN A 449 -31.63 38.64 -31.89
CA ASN A 449 -30.30 39.24 -31.92
C ASN A 449 -29.31 38.40 -32.76
N ALA A 450 -29.36 37.07 -32.68
CA ALA A 450 -28.53 36.18 -33.49
C ALA A 450 -28.87 36.31 -34.99
N ALA A 451 -30.15 36.37 -35.35
CA ALA A 451 -30.60 36.56 -36.72
C ALA A 451 -30.15 37.92 -37.29
N GLU A 452 -30.32 39.00 -36.52
CA GLU A 452 -29.84 40.34 -36.89
C GLU A 452 -28.32 40.37 -37.12
N LYS A 453 -27.57 39.70 -36.24
CA LYS A 453 -26.11 39.57 -36.38
C LYS A 453 -25.74 38.84 -37.66
N THR A 454 -26.41 37.74 -38.00
CA THR A 454 -26.19 37.00 -39.25
C THR A 454 -26.52 37.85 -40.48
N ILE A 455 -27.60 38.63 -40.46
CA ILE A 455 -27.93 39.58 -41.54
C ILE A 455 -26.82 40.63 -41.70
N ALA A 456 -26.37 41.22 -40.59
CA ALA A 456 -25.29 42.20 -40.62
C ALA A 456 -23.99 41.62 -41.21
N LEU A 457 -23.63 40.38 -40.85
CA LEU A 457 -22.48 39.68 -41.41
C LEU A 457 -22.63 39.43 -42.93
N ARG A 458 -23.82 39.03 -43.40
CA ARG A 458 -24.07 38.84 -44.84
C ARG A 458 -23.97 40.15 -45.63
N LEU A 459 -24.50 41.24 -45.09
CA LEU A 459 -24.43 42.58 -45.72
C LEU A 459 -22.97 43.09 -45.78
N GLN A 460 -22.16 42.82 -44.76
CA GLN A 460 -20.73 43.13 -44.77
C GLN A 460 -19.96 42.31 -45.81
N ALA A 461 -20.25 41.00 -45.91
CA ALA A 461 -19.65 40.13 -46.92
C ALA A 461 -20.04 40.55 -48.35
N ALA A 462 -21.29 40.97 -48.59
CA ALA A 462 -21.76 41.44 -49.89
C ALA A 462 -21.11 42.77 -50.36
N ASN A 463 -20.65 43.60 -49.43
CA ASN A 463 -20.04 44.91 -49.71
C ASN A 463 -18.51 44.87 -49.88
N THR A 464 -17.87 43.69 -49.79
CA THR A 464 -16.41 43.53 -49.94
C THR A 464 -16.09 42.97 -51.34
N PRO A 465 -15.31 43.68 -52.20
CA PRO A 465 -15.02 43.19 -53.55
C PRO A 465 -14.15 41.92 -53.50
N GLN A 466 -14.64 40.87 -54.17
CA GLN A 466 -14.06 39.53 -54.27
C GLN A 466 -12.57 39.57 -54.65
N LYS A 467 -11.68 39.37 -53.68
CA LYS A 467 -10.53 38.49 -53.88
C LYS A 467 -10.97 37.12 -53.43
N THR A 468 -10.87 36.15 -54.33
CA THR A 468 -11.08 34.70 -54.15
C THR A 468 -10.75 34.25 -52.74
N GLN A 469 -11.74 34.34 -51.86
CA GLN A 469 -11.83 33.57 -50.65
C GLN A 469 -12.72 32.40 -51.04
N THR A 470 -12.12 31.34 -51.60
CA THR A 470 -12.41 30.03 -51.02
C THR A 470 -12.43 30.28 -49.52
N PHE A 471 -13.57 30.05 -48.84
CA PHE A 471 -13.56 29.93 -47.39
C PHE A 471 -12.44 28.95 -47.10
N GLN A 472 -11.27 29.48 -46.74
CA GLN A 472 -10.14 28.65 -46.42
C GLN A 472 -10.65 27.89 -45.20
N LYS A 473 -10.54 26.58 -45.27
CA LYS A 473 -10.54 25.70 -44.10
C LYS A 473 -9.38 26.15 -43.20
N THR A 474 -9.54 27.29 -42.53
CA THR A 474 -8.55 27.86 -41.61
C THR A 474 -8.99 27.51 -40.21
N GLU A 475 -8.24 26.55 -39.68
CA GLU A 475 -7.90 26.35 -38.26
C GLU A 475 -9.04 26.63 -37.28
N THR A 476 -9.75 25.55 -36.95
CA THR A 476 -10.56 25.41 -35.75
C THR A 476 -9.74 25.83 -34.53
N ALA A 477 -9.96 27.06 -34.08
CA ALA A 477 -9.38 27.59 -32.86
C ALA A 477 -9.65 26.64 -31.69
N ALA A 478 -8.64 26.45 -30.84
CA ALA A 478 -8.62 25.53 -29.69
C ALA A 478 -9.99 25.39 -29.01
N ARG A 479 -10.67 24.26 -29.28
CA ARG A 479 -12.00 23.94 -28.76
C ARG A 479 -11.94 23.97 -27.23
N GLN A 480 -12.77 24.80 -26.58
CA GLN A 480 -12.71 25.13 -25.15
C GLN A 480 -12.64 23.90 -24.23
N SER A 481 -11.56 23.77 -23.45
CA SER A 481 -11.22 22.58 -22.66
C SER A 481 -11.59 22.66 -21.16
N GLY A 482 -12.19 23.78 -20.72
CA GLY A 482 -12.42 24.06 -19.29
C GLY A 482 -13.53 23.24 -18.62
N ALA A 483 -14.69 23.07 -19.28
CA ALA A 483 -15.83 22.34 -18.74
C ALA A 483 -15.70 20.81 -18.89
N ARG A 484 -14.78 20.33 -19.74
CA ARG A 484 -14.58 18.92 -20.09
C ARG A 484 -14.14 18.05 -18.91
N LYS A 485 -13.30 18.59 -18.01
CA LYS A 485 -12.67 17.82 -16.92
C LYS A 485 -13.66 17.36 -15.84
N THR A 486 -14.70 18.12 -15.56
CA THR A 486 -15.66 17.82 -14.47
C THR A 486 -16.66 16.75 -14.89
N ILE A 487 -17.10 16.78 -16.15
CA ILE A 487 -18.05 15.81 -16.73
C ILE A 487 -17.36 14.47 -17.00
N LEU A 488 -16.12 14.48 -17.49
CA LEU A 488 -15.31 13.26 -17.67
C LEU A 488 -15.17 12.48 -16.35
N LYS A 489 -14.92 13.19 -15.23
CA LYS A 489 -14.80 12.56 -13.91
C LYS A 489 -16.11 11.92 -13.44
N ASN A 490 -17.24 12.58 -13.73
CA ASN A 490 -18.57 12.13 -13.33
C ASN A 490 -19.08 10.97 -14.22
N ILE A 491 -18.83 11.00 -15.53
CA ILE A 491 -19.22 9.92 -16.46
C ILE A 491 -18.29 8.71 -16.32
N LEU A 492 -16.97 8.91 -16.21
CA LEU A 492 -16.06 7.82 -15.86
C LEU A 492 -16.39 7.22 -14.49
N SER A 493 -16.96 7.99 -13.55
CA SER A 493 -17.48 7.45 -12.28
C SER A 493 -18.84 6.74 -12.43
N PHE A 494 -19.69 7.18 -13.37
CA PHE A 494 -20.98 6.56 -13.68
C PHE A 494 -20.80 5.18 -14.36
N PHE A 495 -19.72 5.02 -15.12
CA PHE A 495 -19.33 3.76 -15.76
C PHE A 495 -18.32 2.91 -14.94
N LYS A 496 -18.19 3.11 -13.62
CA LYS A 496 -17.29 2.28 -12.79
C LYS A 496 -17.89 0.92 -12.42
N GLU A 497 -17.47 -0.10 -13.19
CA GLU A 497 -16.67 -1.24 -12.70
C GLU A 497 -15.39 -1.39 -13.55
#